data_AF-A0A8J3FBY5-F1
#
_entry.id   AF-A0A8J3FBY5-F1
#
_cell.length_a   1.000
_cell.length_b   1.000
_cell.length_c   1.000
_cell.angle_alpha   90.00
_cell.angle_beta   90.00
_cell.angle_gamma   90.00
#
_symmetry.space_group_name_H-M   'P 1'
#
loop_
_entity.id
_entity.type
_entity.pdbx_description
1 polymer ?
#
loop_
_entity_poly.entity_id
_entity_poly.type
_entity_poly.pdbx_seq_one_letter_code
_entity_poly.pdbx_strand_id
1 'polypeptide(L)'
;MDGGDEARGLLRTAIGDGRPPLLLTAAGLMFAGGFAVFLAATGQFLPHDVWYLGITPDELCALADCRVVGFLIHDRAAFGGALFAIGGLYAYLVLFPLRRGAAWAWWILAASGAAGFASFLTYLDYGYLDTWHAVGTALLLVIFVVGMVRSRRSVRPWRGPLSMVADGRLPEFTTLAALGRATLLAGAGGRRSPAS
;
A
#
# COMPACT_ATOMS: atom_id res chain seq x y z
N MET A 1 25.71 -19.92 21.26
CA MET A 1 24.76 -19.05 21.99
C MET A 1 24.61 -17.68 21.30
N ASP A 2 24.74 -17.58 19.98
CA ASP A 2 24.95 -16.29 19.27
C ASP A 2 23.71 -15.79 18.47
N GLY A 3 22.97 -16.70 17.81
CA GLY A 3 21.84 -16.32 16.95
C GLY A 3 20.61 -15.72 17.67
N GLY A 4 20.51 -15.85 18.99
CA GLY A 4 19.40 -15.31 19.77
C GLY A 4 19.46 -13.79 19.96
N ASP A 5 20.67 -13.24 20.09
CA ASP A 5 20.87 -11.81 20.34
C ASP A 5 20.89 -11.00 19.04
N GLU A 6 21.41 -11.58 17.95
CA GLU A 6 21.25 -11.01 16.61
C GLU A 6 19.79 -10.94 16.17
N ALA A 7 19.00 -12.02 16.36
CA ALA A 7 17.58 -12.03 16.02
C ALA A 7 16.81 -10.97 16.83
N ARG A 8 17.14 -10.78 18.11
CA ARG A 8 16.57 -9.73 18.96
C ARG A 8 17.00 -8.33 18.49
N GLY A 9 18.23 -8.17 18.04
CA GLY A 9 18.74 -6.92 17.45
C GLY A 9 18.02 -6.57 16.16
N LEU A 10 17.88 -7.52 15.23
CA LEU A 10 17.14 -7.36 13.97
C LEU A 10 15.67 -7.05 14.22
N LEU A 11 15.01 -7.75 15.15
CA LEU A 11 13.61 -7.48 15.52
C LEU A 11 13.44 -6.08 16.14
N ARG A 12 14.40 -5.63 16.97
CA ARG A 12 14.36 -4.26 17.51
C ARG A 12 14.51 -3.21 16.41
N THR A 13 15.38 -3.43 15.43
CA THR A 13 15.56 -2.53 14.30
C THR A 13 14.37 -2.55 13.35
N ALA A 14 13.83 -3.74 13.07
CA ALA A 14 12.70 -3.95 12.17
C ALA A 14 11.38 -3.42 12.74
N ILE A 15 11.17 -3.49 14.06
CA ILE A 15 9.95 -2.96 14.69
C ILE A 15 10.15 -1.51 15.11
N GLY A 16 11.34 -1.16 15.60
CA GLY A 16 11.77 0.20 15.94
C GLY A 16 10.69 1.02 16.66
N ASP A 17 10.43 2.20 16.11
CA ASP A 17 9.39 3.14 16.56
C ASP A 17 8.03 2.94 15.85
N GLY A 18 7.84 1.83 15.14
CA GLY A 18 6.62 1.51 14.40
C GLY A 18 6.57 2.06 12.98
N ARG A 19 7.51 2.94 12.57
CA ARG A 19 7.59 3.41 11.18
C ARG A 19 8.01 2.33 10.19
N PRO A 20 9.01 1.46 10.48
CA PRO A 20 9.41 0.46 9.49
C PRO A 20 8.29 -0.53 9.12
N PRO A 21 7.46 -1.05 10.05
CA PRO A 21 6.29 -1.85 9.68
C PRO A 21 5.26 -1.08 8.83
N LEU A 22 5.04 0.21 9.10
CA LEU A 22 4.15 1.03 8.26
C LEU A 22 4.72 1.25 6.85
N LEU A 23 6.04 1.44 6.73
CA LEU A 23 6.72 1.51 5.43
C LEU A 23 6.67 0.18 4.69
N LEU A 24 6.77 -0.94 5.40
CA LEU A 24 6.60 -2.26 4.81
C LEU A 24 5.16 -2.47 4.30
N THR A 25 4.17 -1.97 5.04
CA THR A 25 2.77 -1.97 4.58
C THR A 25 2.63 -1.13 3.31
N ALA A 26 3.19 0.08 3.29
CA ALA A 26 3.19 0.96 2.12
C ALA A 26 3.84 0.30 0.89
N ALA A 27 5.01 -0.33 1.08
CA ALA A 27 5.71 -1.06 0.03
C ALA A 27 4.89 -2.26 -0.47
N GLY A 28 4.24 -3.00 0.43
CA GLY A 28 3.33 -4.10 0.08
C GLY A 28 2.15 -3.64 -0.78
N LEU A 29 1.52 -2.51 -0.42
CA LEU A 29 0.43 -1.91 -1.22
C LEU A 29 0.92 -1.47 -2.60
N MET A 30 2.09 -0.82 -2.68
CA MET A 30 2.69 -0.43 -3.96
C MET A 30 3.04 -1.64 -4.81
N PHE A 31 3.60 -2.69 -4.22
CA PHE A 31 3.93 -3.92 -4.93
C PHE A 31 2.66 -4.59 -5.48
N ALA A 32 1.64 -4.77 -4.64
CA ALA A 32 0.38 -5.38 -5.05
C ALA A 32 -0.33 -4.55 -6.14
N GLY A 33 -0.41 -3.24 -5.96
CA GLY A 33 -1.01 -2.33 -6.94
C GLY A 33 -0.25 -2.29 -8.26
N GLY A 34 1.08 -2.21 -8.21
CA GLY A 34 1.93 -2.26 -9.40
C GLY A 34 1.85 -3.59 -10.13
N PHE A 35 1.78 -4.70 -9.39
CA PHE A 35 1.57 -6.02 -9.97
C PHE A 35 0.20 -6.16 -10.65
N ALA A 36 -0.87 -5.62 -10.04
CA ALA A 36 -2.20 -5.60 -10.67
C ALA A 36 -2.23 -4.76 -11.96
N VAL A 37 -1.57 -3.59 -11.98
CA VAL A 37 -1.41 -2.77 -13.19
C VAL A 37 -0.60 -3.51 -14.25
N PHE A 38 0.49 -4.19 -13.86
CA PHE A 38 1.28 -5.02 -14.77
C PHE A 38 0.44 -6.12 -15.41
N LEU A 39 -0.32 -6.89 -14.61
CA LEU A 39 -1.23 -7.92 -15.12
C LEU A 39 -2.29 -7.34 -16.06
N ALA A 40 -2.87 -6.18 -15.73
CA ALA A 40 -3.79 -5.49 -16.62
C ALA A 40 -3.12 -5.11 -17.96
N ALA A 41 -1.88 -4.61 -17.92
CA ALA A 41 -1.12 -4.24 -19.12
C ALA A 41 -0.76 -5.44 -20.01
N THR A 42 -0.61 -6.64 -19.44
CA THR A 42 -0.40 -7.87 -20.24
C THR A 42 -1.65 -8.31 -21.02
N GLY A 43 -2.83 -7.76 -20.71
CA GLY A 43 -4.08 -8.11 -21.37
C GLY A 43 -4.55 -9.55 -21.16
N GLN A 44 -3.85 -10.31 -20.32
CA GLN A 44 -4.20 -11.71 -20.01
C GLN A 44 -5.34 -11.72 -18.98
N PHE A 45 -6.43 -12.39 -19.33
CA PHE A 45 -7.46 -12.74 -18.35
C PHE A 45 -6.87 -13.67 -17.29
N LEU A 46 -7.23 -13.46 -16.02
CA LEU A 46 -6.77 -14.37 -14.98
C LEU A 46 -7.56 -15.68 -15.11
N PRO A 47 -6.93 -16.86 -14.87
CA PRO A 47 -7.64 -18.14 -14.86
C PRO A 47 -8.86 -18.15 -13.94
N HIS A 48 -8.81 -17.37 -12.86
CA HIS A 48 -9.92 -17.22 -11.91
C HIS A 48 -11.13 -16.48 -12.51
N ASP A 49 -10.91 -15.52 -13.40
CA ASP A 49 -11.98 -14.77 -14.08
C ASP A 49 -12.76 -15.71 -15.02
N VAL A 50 -12.04 -16.56 -15.77
CA VAL A 50 -12.63 -17.55 -16.69
C VAL A 50 -13.38 -18.63 -15.92
N TRP A 51 -12.81 -19.12 -14.81
CA TRP A 51 -13.47 -20.11 -13.97
C TRP A 51 -14.76 -19.57 -13.34
N TYR A 52 -14.76 -18.32 -12.88
CA TYR A 52 -15.93 -17.71 -12.25
C TYR A 52 -17.03 -17.36 -13.26
N LEU A 53 -16.65 -16.83 -14.44
CA LEU A 53 -17.61 -16.46 -15.49
C LEU A 53 -18.10 -17.68 -16.30
N GLY A 54 -17.34 -18.78 -16.32
CA GLY A 54 -17.67 -20.00 -17.07
C GLY A 54 -17.61 -19.84 -18.59
N ILE A 55 -17.05 -18.73 -19.09
CA ILE A 55 -16.93 -18.39 -20.51
C ILE A 55 -15.52 -17.87 -20.79
N THR A 56 -14.96 -18.19 -21.96
CA THR A 56 -13.63 -17.72 -22.34
C THR A 56 -13.62 -16.24 -22.74
N PRO A 57 -12.47 -15.55 -22.69
CA PRO A 57 -12.37 -14.15 -23.10
C PRO A 57 -12.76 -13.92 -24.57
N ASP A 58 -12.43 -14.88 -25.45
CA ASP A 58 -12.74 -14.80 -26.88
C ASP A 58 -14.25 -14.92 -27.14
N GLU A 59 -14.92 -15.85 -26.45
CA GLU A 59 -16.38 -16.00 -26.51
C GLU A 59 -17.09 -14.78 -25.90
N LEU A 60 -16.59 -14.23 -24.80
CA LEU A 60 -17.12 -13.02 -24.18
C LEU A 60 -16.91 -11.79 -25.07
N CYS A 61 -15.78 -11.69 -25.75
CA CYS A 61 -15.52 -10.65 -26.74
C CYS A 61 -16.49 -10.77 -27.93
N ALA A 62 -16.71 -11.97 -28.44
CA ALA A 62 -17.66 -12.21 -29.53
C ALA A 62 -19.10 -11.84 -29.14
N LEU A 63 -19.49 -12.08 -27.88
CA LEU A 63 -20.85 -11.78 -27.39
C LEU A 63 -21.08 -10.29 -27.12
N ALA A 64 -20.07 -9.59 -26.58
CA ALA A 64 -20.22 -8.22 -26.10
C ALA A 64 -19.32 -7.21 -26.84
N ASP A 65 -18.80 -7.58 -28.02
CA ASP A 65 -17.94 -6.74 -28.85
C ASP A 65 -16.74 -6.20 -28.05
N CYS A 66 -16.09 -7.09 -27.30
CA CYS A 66 -14.94 -6.84 -26.43
C CYS A 66 -15.11 -5.75 -25.34
N ARG A 67 -16.26 -5.09 -25.21
CA ARG A 67 -16.46 -3.99 -24.23
C ARG A 67 -16.31 -4.46 -22.79
N VAL A 68 -16.85 -5.63 -22.46
CA VAL A 68 -16.79 -6.21 -21.11
C VAL A 68 -15.35 -6.60 -20.78
N VAL A 69 -14.64 -7.25 -21.70
CA VAL A 69 -13.21 -7.59 -21.57
C VAL A 69 -12.39 -6.34 -21.28
N GLY A 70 -12.58 -5.27 -22.06
CA GLY A 70 -11.91 -3.99 -21.84
C GLY A 70 -12.25 -3.36 -20.49
N PHE A 71 -13.51 -3.44 -20.05
CA PHE A 71 -13.93 -2.95 -18.74
C PHE A 71 -13.25 -3.71 -17.59
N LEU A 72 -13.17 -5.04 -17.64
CA LEU A 72 -12.47 -5.82 -16.60
C LEU A 72 -10.98 -5.47 -16.51
N ILE A 73 -10.30 -5.29 -17.65
CA ILE A 73 -8.89 -4.88 -17.68
C ILE A 73 -8.74 -3.47 -17.10
N HIS A 74 -9.63 -2.55 -17.47
CA HIS A 74 -9.61 -1.18 -16.96
C HIS A 74 -9.85 -1.13 -15.45
N ASP A 75 -10.83 -1.89 -14.95
CA ASP A 75 -11.15 -1.98 -13.52
C ASP A 75 -9.94 -2.48 -12.71
N ARG A 76 -9.28 -3.55 -13.18
CA ARG A 76 -8.03 -4.05 -12.57
C ARG A 76 -6.93 -2.99 -12.56
N ALA A 77 -6.73 -2.27 -13.67
CA ALA A 77 -5.74 -1.21 -13.76
C ALA A 77 -6.07 -0.04 -12.81
N ALA A 78 -7.33 0.36 -12.73
CA ALA A 78 -7.79 1.44 -11.85
C ALA A 78 -7.63 1.05 -10.37
N PHE A 79 -8.03 -0.16 -9.99
CA PHE A 79 -7.83 -0.70 -8.64
C PHE A 79 -6.34 -0.77 -8.27
N GLY A 80 -5.52 -1.33 -9.15
CA GLY A 80 -4.07 -1.42 -8.95
C GLY A 80 -3.41 -0.05 -8.81
N GLY A 81 -3.80 0.92 -9.65
CA GLY A 81 -3.34 2.29 -9.57
C GLY A 81 -3.73 2.97 -8.26
N ALA A 82 -4.95 2.75 -7.77
CA ALA A 82 -5.41 3.27 -6.49
C ALA A 82 -4.58 2.69 -5.32
N LEU A 83 -4.34 1.37 -5.29
CA LEU A 83 -3.49 0.74 -4.27
C LEU A 83 -2.06 1.30 -4.30
N PHE A 84 -1.49 1.48 -5.49
CA PHE A 84 -0.16 2.07 -5.64
C PHE A 84 -0.10 3.49 -5.09
N ALA A 85 -1.09 4.32 -5.42
CA ALA A 85 -1.20 5.69 -4.93
C ALA A 85 -1.37 5.75 -3.40
N ILE A 86 -2.22 4.88 -2.82
CA ILE A 86 -2.40 4.79 -1.36
C ILE A 86 -1.09 4.39 -0.68
N GLY A 87 -0.37 3.39 -1.22
CA GLY A 87 0.94 3.00 -0.72
C GLY A 87 1.95 4.16 -0.75
N GLY A 88 2.00 4.92 -1.84
CA GLY A 88 2.81 6.15 -1.94
C GLY A 88 2.42 7.22 -0.90
N LEU A 89 1.12 7.43 -0.70
CA LEU A 89 0.60 8.34 0.33
C LEU A 89 1.00 7.88 1.74
N TYR A 90 0.91 6.58 2.03
CA TYR A 90 1.32 6.02 3.31
C TYR A 90 2.82 6.22 3.54
N ALA A 91 3.65 5.95 2.54
CA ALA A 91 5.08 6.22 2.62
C ALA A 91 5.36 7.70 2.91
N TYR A 92 4.66 8.61 2.23
CA TYR A 92 4.77 10.06 2.50
C TYR A 92 4.37 10.40 3.94
N LEU A 93 3.19 9.95 4.41
CA LEU A 93 2.70 10.23 5.77
C LEU A 93 3.67 9.71 6.83
N VAL A 94 4.22 8.51 6.63
CA VAL A 94 5.18 7.89 7.57
C VAL A 94 6.53 8.61 7.56
N LEU A 95 7.02 9.01 6.39
CA LEU A 95 8.34 9.64 6.22
C LEU A 95 8.38 11.13 6.55
N PHE A 96 7.27 11.86 6.52
CA PHE A 96 7.28 13.30 6.72
C PHE A 96 6.51 13.73 7.99
N PRO A 97 5.17 13.77 8.02
CA PRO A 97 4.45 14.27 9.18
C PRO A 97 4.53 13.33 10.39
N LEU A 98 4.49 12.00 10.21
CA LEU A 98 4.59 11.06 11.34
C LEU A 98 5.98 11.09 11.98
N ARG A 99 7.06 11.24 11.20
CA ARG A 99 8.42 11.44 11.77
C ARG A 99 8.52 12.69 12.65
N ARG A 100 7.71 13.71 12.39
CA ARG A 100 7.63 14.94 13.20
C ARG A 100 6.67 14.82 14.39
N GLY A 101 6.09 13.64 14.62
CA GLY A 101 5.15 13.40 15.71
C GLY A 101 3.76 13.98 15.49
N ALA A 102 3.38 14.29 14.24
CA ALA A 102 2.08 14.89 13.93
C ALA A 102 0.92 13.90 14.13
N ALA A 103 0.00 14.22 15.04
CA ALA A 103 -1.13 13.36 15.39
C ALA A 103 -2.10 13.14 14.22
N TRP A 104 -2.33 14.17 13.39
CA TRP A 104 -3.24 14.08 12.26
C TRP A 104 -2.82 12.98 11.27
N ALA A 105 -1.51 12.82 11.02
CA ALA A 105 -1.01 11.82 10.08
C ALA A 105 -1.23 10.40 10.59
N TRP A 106 -1.04 10.19 11.90
CA TRP A 106 -1.37 8.91 12.54
C TRP A 106 -2.86 8.60 12.41
N TRP A 107 -3.73 9.59 12.64
CA TRP A 107 -5.16 9.41 12.50
C TRP A 107 -5.60 9.15 11.05
N ILE A 108 -5.02 9.83 10.05
CA ILE A 108 -5.31 9.56 8.63
C ILE A 108 -4.91 8.12 8.28
N LEU A 109 -3.74 7.67 8.70
CA LEU A 109 -3.32 6.27 8.54
C LEU A 109 -4.33 5.32 9.21
N ALA A 110 -4.70 5.58 10.47
CA ALA A 110 -5.64 4.75 11.21
C ALA A 110 -7.02 4.63 10.52
N ALA A 111 -7.61 5.76 10.13
CA ALA A 111 -8.94 5.80 9.54
C ALA A 111 -8.97 5.20 8.14
N SER A 112 -8.01 5.57 7.28
CA SER A 112 -7.92 5.00 5.93
C SER A 112 -7.58 3.51 5.97
N GLY A 113 -6.70 3.09 6.88
CA GLY A 113 -6.33 1.68 7.04
C GLY A 113 -7.52 0.86 7.53
N ALA A 114 -8.23 1.36 8.55
CA ALA A 114 -9.46 0.72 9.01
C ALA A 114 -10.50 0.58 7.89
N ALA A 115 -10.74 1.64 7.12
CA ALA A 115 -11.67 1.59 5.99
C ALA A 115 -11.23 0.59 4.90
N GLY A 116 -9.95 0.59 4.52
CA GLY A 116 -9.41 -0.29 3.48
C GLY A 116 -9.35 -1.77 3.89
N PHE A 117 -8.97 -2.07 5.14
CA PHE A 117 -9.00 -3.46 5.62
C PHE A 117 -10.42 -3.94 5.86
N ALA A 118 -11.32 -3.09 6.38
CA ALA A 118 -12.73 -3.45 6.57
C ALA A 118 -13.43 -3.72 5.24
N SER A 119 -13.18 -2.92 4.20
CA SER A 119 -13.75 -3.16 2.87
C SER A 119 -13.28 -4.49 2.29
N PHE A 120 -12.02 -4.89 2.51
CA PHE A 120 -11.56 -6.22 2.08
C PHE A 120 -12.27 -7.35 2.85
N LEU A 121 -12.41 -7.22 4.18
CA LEU A 121 -13.07 -8.23 5.00
C LEU A 121 -14.54 -8.46 4.58
N THR A 122 -15.24 -7.45 4.07
CA THR A 122 -16.62 -7.63 3.58
C THR A 122 -16.73 -8.52 2.34
N TYR A 123 -15.64 -8.74 1.60
CA TYR A 123 -15.64 -9.57 0.39
C TYR A 123 -15.17 -11.01 0.60
N LEU A 124 -14.71 -11.38 1.80
CA LEU A 124 -14.18 -12.73 2.09
C LEU A 124 -15.20 -13.85 1.86
N ASP A 125 -16.49 -13.59 2.04
CA ASP A 125 -17.56 -14.60 1.92
C ASP A 125 -18.09 -14.79 0.48
N TYR A 126 -17.64 -13.99 -0.49
CA TYR A 126 -18.22 -13.99 -1.84
C TYR A 126 -17.65 -15.07 -2.79
N GLY A 127 -16.71 -15.90 -2.35
CA GLY A 127 -16.15 -17.01 -3.15
C GLY A 127 -15.30 -16.60 -4.36
N TYR A 128 -15.16 -15.29 -4.61
CA TYR A 128 -14.34 -14.72 -5.69
C TYR A 128 -12.88 -14.45 -5.28
N LEU A 129 -12.62 -14.32 -3.97
CA LEU A 129 -11.27 -14.09 -3.45
C LEU A 129 -10.55 -15.41 -3.24
N ASP A 130 -9.42 -15.60 -3.91
CA ASP A 130 -8.56 -16.75 -3.66
C ASP A 130 -7.90 -16.68 -2.27
N THR A 131 -7.45 -17.84 -1.78
CA THR A 131 -6.80 -17.99 -0.47
C THR A 131 -5.54 -17.12 -0.35
N TRP A 132 -4.84 -16.81 -1.44
CA TRP A 132 -3.61 -16.02 -1.42
C TRP A 132 -3.88 -14.54 -1.13
N HIS A 133 -4.94 -13.97 -1.68
CA HIS A 133 -5.35 -12.61 -1.36
C HIS A 133 -5.75 -12.47 0.11
N ALA A 134 -6.47 -13.46 0.66
CA ALA A 134 -6.83 -13.48 2.06
C ALA A 134 -5.60 -13.52 2.98
N VAL A 135 -4.65 -14.41 2.68
CA VAL A 135 -3.39 -14.54 3.45
C VAL A 135 -2.55 -13.28 3.33
N GLY A 136 -2.40 -12.73 2.12
CA GLY A 136 -1.66 -11.49 1.88
C GLY A 136 -2.23 -10.31 2.67
N THR A 137 -3.55 -10.12 2.64
CA THR A 137 -4.22 -9.04 3.38
C THR A 137 -4.12 -9.25 4.89
N ALA A 138 -4.28 -10.48 5.39
CA ALA A 138 -4.12 -10.78 6.81
C ALA A 138 -2.70 -10.47 7.32
N LEU A 139 -1.68 -10.84 6.54
CA LEU A 139 -0.29 -10.51 6.84
C LEU A 139 -0.06 -9.00 6.86
N LEU A 140 -0.54 -8.28 5.84
CA LEU A 140 -0.44 -6.83 5.78
C LEU A 140 -1.14 -6.14 6.95
N LEU A 141 -2.32 -6.64 7.34
CA LEU A 141 -3.08 -6.13 8.49
C LEU A 141 -2.28 -6.26 9.79
N VAL A 142 -1.67 -7.42 10.04
CA VAL A 142 -0.85 -7.62 11.25
C VAL A 142 0.33 -6.65 11.26
N ILE A 143 1.04 -6.52 10.15
CA ILE A 143 2.19 -5.60 10.02
C ILE A 143 1.73 -4.14 10.26
N PHE A 144 0.62 -3.75 9.65
CA PHE A 144 0.04 -2.42 9.79
C PHE A 144 -0.34 -2.12 11.24
N VAL A 145 -1.07 -3.03 11.90
CA VAL A 145 -1.49 -2.89 13.31
C VAL A 145 -0.28 -2.76 14.23
N VAL A 146 0.76 -3.59 14.05
CA VAL A 146 2.00 -3.49 14.82
C VAL A 146 2.64 -2.10 14.64
N GLY A 147 2.71 -1.62 13.39
CA GLY A 147 3.22 -0.29 13.08
C GLY A 147 2.43 0.84 13.74
N MET A 148 1.10 0.77 13.69
CA MET A 148 0.19 1.75 14.29
C MET A 148 0.31 1.79 15.82
N VAL A 149 0.33 0.62 16.48
CA VAL A 149 0.44 0.52 17.94
C VAL A 149 1.78 1.08 18.43
N ARG A 150 2.87 0.79 17.73
CA ARG A 150 4.21 1.26 18.11
C ARG A 150 4.41 2.75 17.83
N SER A 151 3.96 3.23 16.68
CA SER A 151 4.07 4.65 16.29
C SER A 151 3.18 5.58 17.12
N ARG A 152 2.19 5.05 17.86
CA ARG A 152 1.39 5.86 18.79
C ARG A 152 2.25 6.60 19.82
N ARG A 153 3.40 6.04 20.21
CA ARG A 153 4.32 6.64 21.20
C ARG A 153 5.14 7.80 20.64
N SER A 154 5.33 7.87 19.32
CA SER A 154 6.09 8.94 18.66
C SER A 154 5.25 10.19 18.39
N VAL A 155 3.93 10.11 18.53
CA VAL A 155 3.01 11.23 18.36
C VAL A 155 2.93 12.07 19.64
N ARG A 156 3.36 13.33 19.59
CA ARG A 156 3.30 14.27 20.72
C ARG A 156 3.10 15.72 20.24
N PRO A 157 2.20 16.51 20.86
CA PRO A 157 1.20 16.09 21.85
C PRO A 157 0.13 15.19 21.22
N TRP A 158 -0.42 14.26 22.01
CA TRP A 158 -1.54 13.46 21.54
C TRP A 158 -2.77 14.36 21.35
N ARG A 159 -3.34 14.33 20.14
CA ARG A 159 -4.58 15.03 19.79
C ARG A 159 -5.57 14.00 19.25
N GLY A 160 -6.85 14.23 19.50
CA GLY A 160 -7.92 13.35 19.02
C GLY A 160 -8.07 13.37 17.48
N PRO A 161 -9.04 12.62 16.94
CA PRO A 161 -9.27 12.53 15.49
C PRO A 161 -9.57 13.89 14.85
N LEU A 162 -10.09 14.86 15.61
CA LEU A 162 -10.30 16.25 15.14
C LEU A 162 -9.00 16.96 14.70
N SER A 163 -7.83 16.44 15.08
CA SER A 163 -6.54 16.95 14.57
C SER A 163 -6.39 16.85 13.05
N MET A 164 -7.11 15.92 12.40
CA MET A 164 -7.18 15.83 10.93
C MET A 164 -7.64 17.13 10.28
N VAL A 165 -8.54 17.86 10.94
CA VAL A 165 -9.15 19.10 10.45
C VAL A 165 -8.45 20.32 11.02
N ALA A 166 -8.07 20.27 12.31
CA ALA A 166 -7.52 21.41 13.03
C ALA A 166 -6.07 21.77 12.64
N ASP A 167 -5.25 20.78 12.26
CA ASP A 167 -3.86 20.99 11.82
C ASP A 167 -3.75 21.08 10.29
N GLY A 168 -4.84 21.43 9.60
CA GLY A 168 -4.97 21.59 8.14
C GLY A 168 -4.13 22.72 7.53
N ARG A 169 -2.90 22.94 8.01
CA ARG A 169 -1.84 23.53 7.20
C ARG A 169 -1.57 22.54 6.07
N LEU A 170 -2.21 22.78 4.93
CA LEU A 170 -1.88 22.11 3.67
C LEU A 170 -0.36 22.02 3.57
N PRO A 171 0.22 20.86 3.21
CA PRO A 171 1.64 20.80 2.95
C PRO A 171 1.93 21.87 1.89
N GLU A 172 2.97 22.69 2.09
CA GLU A 172 3.52 23.53 1.04
C GLU A 172 4.09 22.59 -0.05
N PHE A 173 3.22 22.00 -0.86
CA PHE A 173 3.60 21.34 -2.12
C PHE A 173 4.10 22.35 -3.15
N THR A 174 4.08 23.63 -2.80
CA THR A 174 4.54 24.77 -3.59
C THR A 174 6.05 25.02 -3.51
N THR A 175 6.79 24.46 -2.55
CA THR A 175 8.24 24.63 -2.52
C THR A 175 8.96 23.56 -3.35
N LEU A 176 9.76 24.01 -4.32
CA LEU A 176 10.62 23.22 -5.22
C LEU A 176 11.42 22.11 -4.49
N ALA A 177 11.75 22.33 -3.21
CA ALA A 177 12.48 21.39 -2.36
C ALA A 177 11.70 20.11 -2.00
N ALA A 178 10.36 20.14 -1.99
CA ALA A 178 9.54 18.96 -1.70
C ALA A 178 9.50 17.99 -2.89
N LEU A 179 9.38 18.51 -4.11
CA LEU A 179 9.53 17.75 -5.35
C LEU A 179 10.96 17.19 -5.49
N GLY A 180 11.97 17.99 -5.14
CA GLY A 180 13.37 17.55 -5.13
C GLY A 180 13.65 16.35 -4.20
N ARG A 181 12.95 16.25 -3.06
CA ARG A 181 13.09 15.10 -2.15
C ARG A 181 12.41 13.83 -2.68
N ALA A 182 11.30 13.96 -3.41
CA ALA A 182 10.64 12.84 -4.06
C ALA A 182 11.47 12.30 -5.24
N THR A 183 12.10 13.17 -6.02
CA THR A 183 12.96 12.78 -7.15
C THR A 183 14.31 12.22 -6.69
N LEU A 184 14.89 12.71 -5.59
CA LEU A 184 16.12 12.14 -5.03
C LEU A 184 15.95 10.70 -4.51
N LEU A 185 14.76 10.35 -4.00
CA LEU A 185 14.45 8.97 -3.59
C LEU A 185 14.27 8.03 -4.79
N ALA A 186 13.83 8.55 -5.95
CA ALA A 186 13.79 7.79 -7.19
C ALA A 186 15.17 7.67 -7.87
N GLY A 187 16.05 8.66 -7.72
CA GLY A 187 17.36 8.70 -8.39
C GLY A 187 18.50 7.92 -7.71
N ALA A 188 18.35 7.55 -6.43
CA ALA A 188 19.43 6.88 -5.68
C ALA A 188 19.59 5.36 -5.98
N GLY A 189 18.68 4.76 -6.76
CA GLY A 189 18.74 3.33 -7.14
C GLY A 189 19.57 3.01 -8.39
N GLY A 190 20.17 4.00 -9.05
CA GLY A 190 20.78 3.83 -10.37
C GLY A 190 22.17 4.46 -10.50
N ARG A 191 23.18 3.90 -9.84
CA ARG A 191 24.58 4.06 -10.30
C ARG A 191 25.27 2.71 -10.34
N ARG A 192 25.29 2.11 -11.54
CA ARG A 192 26.24 1.05 -11.89
C ARG A 192 27.61 1.70 -12.09
N SER A 193 28.62 1.22 -11.38
CA SER A 193 30.02 1.60 -11.58
C SER A 193 30.49 1.15 -12.97
N PRO A 194 31.21 1.98 -13.75
CA PRO A 194 31.97 1.48 -14.88
C PRO A 194 33.21 0.74 -14.34
N ALA A 195 33.35 -0.54 -14.73
CA ALA A 195 34.58 -1.30 -14.54
C ALA A 195 35.65 -0.79 -15.51
N SER A 196 36.87 -0.69 -14.99
CA SER A 196 38.13 -0.44 -15.71
C SER A 196 38.50 -1.60 -16.62
#